data_AF-A0A926Y132-F1
#
_entry.id   AF-A0A926Y132-F1
#
_cell.length_a   1.000
_cell.length_b   1.000
_cell.length_c   1.000
_cell.angle_alpha   90.00
_cell.angle_beta   90.00
_cell.angle_gamma   90.00
#
_symmetry.space_group_name_H-M   'P 1'
#
loop_
_entity.id
_entity.type
_entity.pdbx_description
1 polymer ?
#
loop_
_entity_poly.entity_id
_entity_poly.type
_entity_poly.pdbx_seq_one_letter_code
_entity_poly.pdbx_strand_id
1 'polypeptide(L)'
;MKILRFLLVFLITLSASAQRPIPPAMLPDPAEALQTYRSNLSLLRQEHPNQRELPDLKFFTFGMGSRLKLIYRKGRLLNALTGNIEEQWSVKHEIIVPSEYVVHLTLADGQIIQIREDETGVWLLQPAKRPKLIPGTRSRVELPRFEDKTYGPVLRVLHQEILINVTNGRPVPNFLVYFKPRYRDAAMMAMVLRQTNNLSLIRDWIMAIRNPFDRNNRRMAEADNLGEVLFLVSLVADKTHPAVQMVLDSVRQFRKENYIHGKIDFAEHPVFQTKWLKYGLKQLGLDDPYVIPKQYDSYSSLFWLDFKDEHVPGKQTEESSGINSPYLVWAEDHFFGQKRGMIGNLDYPLTWEHQASDAHYPGLTVLEQTLVKKKIAFPHAWQSAEMFLLLEKK
;
A
#
# COMPACT_ATOMS: atom_id res chain seq x y z
N MET A 1 8.92 41.85 -50.94
CA MET A 1 9.80 40.73 -51.35
C MET A 1 10.17 39.96 -50.09
N LYS A 2 9.72 38.69 -49.97
CA LYS A 2 10.14 37.68 -48.96
C LYS A 2 9.75 38.00 -47.50
N ILE A 3 9.08 37.18 -46.69
CA ILE A 3 8.90 35.72 -46.67
C ILE A 3 7.53 35.38 -46.07
N LEU A 4 6.78 34.63 -46.87
CA LEU A 4 5.72 33.70 -46.51
C LEU A 4 6.38 32.45 -45.87
N ARG A 5 6.01 32.06 -44.64
CA ARG A 5 6.10 30.70 -44.05
C ARG A 5 6.06 30.76 -42.53
N PHE A 6 4.87 30.81 -41.95
CA PHE A 6 4.58 30.20 -40.64
C PHE A 6 3.10 29.81 -40.63
N LEU A 7 2.76 28.90 -41.54
CA LEU A 7 1.52 28.14 -41.52
C LEU A 7 1.93 26.68 -41.39
N LEU A 8 1.23 25.97 -40.50
CA LEU A 8 1.21 24.51 -40.36
C LEU A 8 2.35 23.84 -39.55
N VAL A 9 2.34 24.01 -38.23
CA VAL A 9 2.63 22.88 -37.30
C VAL A 9 1.69 22.98 -36.08
N PHE A 10 0.38 22.89 -36.31
CA PHE A 10 -0.56 22.41 -35.29
C PHE A 10 -0.70 20.89 -35.47
N LEU A 11 0.40 20.17 -35.23
CA LEU A 11 0.36 18.71 -35.13
C LEU A 11 -0.30 18.37 -33.79
N ILE A 12 -1.62 18.21 -33.85
CA ILE A 12 -2.38 17.15 -33.20
C ILE A 12 -1.67 16.52 -31.99
N THR A 13 -1.66 17.21 -30.85
CA THR A 13 -1.65 16.54 -29.55
C THR A 13 -3.06 16.04 -29.30
N LEU A 14 -3.47 15.01 -30.06
CA LEU A 14 -4.61 14.18 -29.67
C LEU A 14 -4.31 13.74 -28.24
N SER A 15 -5.06 14.29 -27.30
CA SER A 15 -4.93 14.02 -25.88
C SER A 15 -4.88 12.50 -25.71
N ALA A 16 -3.81 11.99 -25.11
CA ALA A 16 -3.66 10.56 -24.82
C ALA A 16 -4.85 9.97 -24.00
N SER A 17 -5.72 10.83 -23.45
CA SER A 17 -6.99 10.46 -22.83
C SER A 17 -8.07 9.94 -23.80
N ALA A 18 -7.96 10.21 -25.11
CA ALA A 18 -8.95 9.85 -26.11
C ALA A 18 -8.75 8.46 -26.75
N GLN A 19 -7.60 7.81 -26.56
CA GLN A 19 -7.40 6.45 -27.07
C GLN A 19 -8.18 5.45 -26.22
N ARG A 20 -8.93 4.56 -26.90
CA ARG A 20 -9.60 3.43 -26.25
C ARG A 20 -8.51 2.54 -25.65
N PRO A 21 -8.61 2.17 -24.36
CA PRO A 21 -7.62 1.30 -23.76
C PRO A 21 -7.62 -0.06 -24.48
N ILE A 22 -6.43 -0.61 -24.70
CA ILE A 22 -6.25 -1.92 -25.33
C ILE A 22 -6.60 -2.97 -24.27
N PRO A 23 -7.60 -3.85 -24.52
CA PRO A 23 -7.95 -4.88 -23.56
C PRO A 23 -6.82 -5.90 -23.40
N PRO A 24 -6.63 -6.47 -22.20
CA PRO A 24 -5.68 -7.54 -21.99
C PRO A 24 -6.21 -8.84 -22.64
N ALA A 25 -5.29 -9.71 -23.05
CA ALA A 25 -5.64 -11.06 -23.47
C ALA A 25 -6.13 -11.89 -22.27
N MET A 26 -6.82 -12.99 -22.53
CA MET A 26 -7.08 -13.98 -21.49
C MET A 26 -5.76 -14.64 -21.05
N LEU A 27 -5.64 -14.95 -19.76
CA LEU A 27 -4.55 -15.77 -19.24
C LEU A 27 -4.79 -17.24 -19.68
N PRO A 28 -3.90 -17.84 -20.47
CA PRO A 28 -4.15 -19.15 -21.09
C PRO A 28 -4.16 -20.30 -20.08
N ASP A 29 -3.22 -20.32 -19.13
CA ASP A 29 -3.14 -21.36 -18.08
C ASP A 29 -3.15 -20.73 -16.67
N PRO A 30 -4.34 -20.49 -16.09
CA PRO A 30 -4.46 -19.97 -14.74
C PRO A 30 -3.95 -20.94 -13.66
N ALA A 31 -3.97 -22.25 -13.91
CA ALA A 31 -3.58 -23.26 -12.93
C ALA A 31 -2.05 -23.31 -12.79
N GLU A 32 -1.34 -23.30 -13.91
CA GLU A 32 0.12 -23.21 -13.93
C GLU A 32 0.59 -21.91 -13.27
N ALA A 33 0.02 -20.76 -13.65
CA ALA A 33 0.38 -19.47 -13.06
C ALA A 33 0.15 -19.43 -11.53
N LEU A 34 -0.96 -20.01 -11.05
CA LEU A 34 -1.22 -20.15 -9.61
C LEU A 34 -0.18 -21.05 -8.93
N GLN A 35 0.22 -22.15 -9.58
CA GLN A 35 1.23 -23.05 -9.03
C GLN A 35 2.60 -22.36 -8.93
N THR A 36 3.00 -21.59 -9.95
CA THR A 36 4.23 -20.77 -9.90
C THR A 36 4.21 -19.80 -8.72
N TYR A 37 3.09 -19.09 -8.53
CA TYR A 37 2.91 -18.19 -7.39
C TYR A 37 3.02 -18.93 -6.05
N ARG A 38 2.31 -20.05 -5.89
CA ARG A 38 2.33 -20.85 -4.66
C ARG A 38 3.71 -21.40 -4.34
N SER A 39 4.47 -21.84 -5.33
CA SER A 39 5.84 -22.29 -5.15
C SER A 39 6.72 -21.16 -4.61
N ASN A 40 6.58 -19.94 -5.17
CA ASN A 40 7.32 -18.76 -4.72
C ASN A 40 6.93 -18.32 -3.29
N LEU A 41 5.64 -18.32 -2.97
CA LEU A 41 5.14 -18.04 -1.63
C LEU A 41 5.57 -19.10 -0.60
N SER A 42 5.62 -20.37 -1.01
CA SER A 42 6.10 -21.46 -0.16
C SER A 42 7.57 -21.32 0.18
N LEU A 43 8.40 -20.91 -0.79
CA LEU A 43 9.80 -20.58 -0.52
C LEU A 43 9.92 -19.45 0.51
N LEU A 44 9.14 -18.38 0.35
CA LEU A 44 9.14 -17.28 1.31
C LEU A 44 8.73 -17.73 2.73
N ARG A 45 7.70 -18.58 2.85
CA ARG A 45 7.27 -19.17 4.13
C ARG A 45 8.32 -20.09 4.77
N GLN A 46 9.17 -20.74 3.97
CA GLN A 46 10.28 -21.55 4.49
C GLN A 46 11.40 -20.68 5.07
N GLU A 47 11.62 -19.49 4.49
CA GLU A 47 12.64 -18.56 4.96
C GLU A 47 12.23 -17.73 6.18
N HIS A 48 10.93 -17.60 6.41
CA HIS A 48 10.35 -16.87 7.55
C HIS A 48 9.66 -17.86 8.50
N PRO A 49 10.33 -18.30 9.59
CA PRO A 49 9.85 -19.39 10.44
C PRO A 49 8.59 -19.04 11.24
N ASN A 50 8.31 -17.75 11.43
CA ASN A 50 7.13 -17.31 12.17
C ASN A 50 5.91 -17.28 11.25
N GLN A 51 4.93 -18.12 11.56
CA GLN A 51 3.71 -18.25 10.77
C GLN A 51 2.48 -17.91 11.59
N ARG A 52 1.43 -17.42 10.91
CA ARG A 52 0.14 -17.11 11.52
C ARG A 52 -0.97 -17.86 10.81
N GLU A 53 -1.70 -18.67 11.56
CA GLU A 53 -2.98 -19.22 11.10
C GLU A 53 -4.02 -18.09 11.02
N LEU A 54 -4.48 -17.81 9.81
CA LEU A 54 -5.50 -16.82 9.51
C LEU A 54 -6.78 -17.52 9.03
N PRO A 55 -7.97 -16.88 9.16
CA PRO A 55 -9.22 -17.44 8.66
C PRO A 55 -9.13 -17.74 7.16
N ASP A 56 -9.66 -18.89 6.71
CA ASP A 56 -9.76 -19.19 5.27
C ASP A 56 -10.68 -18.16 4.58
N LEU A 57 -10.12 -17.40 3.65
CA LEU A 57 -10.80 -16.32 2.95
C LEU A 57 -10.77 -16.59 1.45
N LYS A 58 -11.94 -16.73 0.84
CA LYS A 58 -12.07 -16.90 -0.62
C LYS A 58 -12.69 -15.65 -1.24
N PHE A 59 -11.84 -14.65 -1.50
CA PHE A 59 -12.18 -13.46 -2.25
C PHE A 59 -10.94 -12.91 -2.98
N PHE A 60 -11.14 -11.98 -3.91
CA PHE A 60 -10.07 -11.20 -4.52
C PHE A 60 -10.51 -9.74 -4.65
N THR A 61 -9.60 -8.78 -4.44
CA THR A 61 -9.93 -7.36 -4.63
C THR A 61 -9.39 -6.84 -5.96
N PHE A 62 -10.18 -5.98 -6.59
CA PHE A 62 -9.78 -5.24 -7.78
C PHE A 62 -9.99 -3.74 -7.56
N GLY A 63 -9.34 -2.93 -8.39
CA GLY A 63 -9.44 -1.48 -8.34
C GLY A 63 -8.20 -0.83 -7.74
N MET A 64 -7.03 -1.22 -8.23
CA MET A 64 -5.74 -0.61 -7.91
C MET A 64 -5.72 0.90 -8.25
N GLY A 65 -5.10 1.73 -7.40
CA GLY A 65 -5.05 3.19 -7.60
C GLY A 65 -6.42 3.84 -7.37
N SER A 66 -6.73 4.95 -8.04
CA SER A 66 -8.01 5.66 -7.82
C SER A 66 -9.25 5.01 -8.49
N ARG A 67 -9.18 3.74 -8.87
CA ARG A 67 -10.27 2.99 -9.49
C ARG A 67 -11.38 2.66 -8.48
N LEU A 68 -12.58 2.41 -9.01
CA LEU A 68 -13.67 1.78 -8.26
C LEU A 68 -13.16 0.51 -7.57
N LYS A 69 -13.39 0.42 -6.26
CA LYS A 69 -13.02 -0.74 -5.44
C LYS A 69 -14.02 -1.86 -5.64
N LEU A 70 -13.53 -3.04 -6.01
CA LEU A 70 -14.34 -4.21 -6.30
C LEU A 70 -13.87 -5.41 -5.49
N ILE A 71 -14.80 -6.28 -5.14
CA ILE A 71 -14.54 -7.56 -4.47
C ILE A 71 -15.18 -8.67 -5.30
N TYR A 72 -14.38 -9.61 -5.77
CA TYR A 72 -14.89 -10.89 -6.23
C TYR A 72 -15.08 -11.83 -5.04
N ARG A 73 -16.27 -12.46 -4.91
CA ARG A 73 -16.54 -13.50 -3.92
C ARG A 73 -17.70 -14.40 -4.34
N LYS A 74 -17.47 -15.72 -4.39
CA LYS A 74 -18.50 -16.75 -4.64
C LYS A 74 -19.37 -16.43 -5.86
N GLY A 75 -18.74 -16.19 -7.01
CA GLY A 75 -19.44 -15.88 -8.26
C GLY A 75 -20.10 -14.51 -8.33
N ARG A 76 -19.79 -13.59 -7.41
CA ARG A 76 -20.27 -12.20 -7.45
C ARG A 76 -19.10 -11.23 -7.52
N LEU A 77 -19.22 -10.21 -8.36
CA LEU A 77 -18.36 -9.03 -8.35
C LEU A 77 -19.14 -7.90 -7.68
N LEU A 78 -18.64 -7.43 -6.54
CA LEU A 78 -19.30 -6.46 -5.68
C LEU A 78 -18.55 -5.14 -5.73
N ASN A 79 -19.27 -4.03 -5.68
CA ASN A 79 -18.72 -2.75 -5.27
C ASN A 79 -18.36 -2.80 -3.79
N ALA A 80 -17.08 -2.62 -3.48
CA ALA A 80 -16.57 -2.86 -2.14
C ALA A 80 -17.05 -1.85 -1.09
N LEU A 81 -17.44 -0.64 -1.51
CA LEU A 81 -17.87 0.43 -0.61
C LEU A 81 -19.38 0.45 -0.39
N THR A 82 -20.16 0.01 -1.38
CA THR A 82 -21.63 0.01 -1.31
C THR A 82 -22.23 -1.37 -1.06
N GLY A 83 -21.49 -2.44 -1.35
CA GLY A 83 -21.99 -3.82 -1.32
C GLY A 83 -22.87 -4.18 -2.52
N ASN A 84 -23.10 -3.26 -3.46
CA ASN A 84 -23.89 -3.51 -4.66
C ASN A 84 -23.24 -4.59 -5.53
N ILE A 85 -24.08 -5.44 -6.13
CA ILE A 85 -23.63 -6.46 -7.08
C ILE A 85 -23.47 -5.80 -8.45
N GLU A 86 -22.25 -5.76 -8.95
CA GLU A 86 -21.93 -5.26 -10.30
C GLU A 86 -22.12 -6.35 -11.36
N GLU A 87 -21.75 -7.59 -11.02
CA GLU A 87 -21.94 -8.77 -11.86
C GLU A 87 -22.15 -10.02 -11.00
N GLN A 88 -22.86 -11.02 -11.52
CA GLN A 88 -23.10 -12.29 -10.86
C GLN A 88 -23.17 -13.45 -11.85
N TRP A 89 -22.59 -14.58 -11.46
CA TRP A 89 -22.53 -15.79 -12.27
C TRP A 89 -22.84 -17.05 -11.46
N SER A 90 -23.38 -18.06 -12.14
CA SER A 90 -23.51 -19.41 -11.59
C SER A 90 -22.20 -20.16 -11.81
N VAL A 91 -21.30 -20.09 -10.82
CA VAL A 91 -19.94 -20.63 -10.91
C VAL A 91 -19.91 -22.11 -10.52
N LYS A 92 -19.30 -22.94 -11.38
CA LYS A 92 -18.98 -24.35 -11.09
C LYS A 92 -17.59 -24.50 -10.48
N HIS A 93 -16.62 -23.73 -10.99
CA HIS A 93 -15.24 -23.75 -10.55
C HIS A 93 -14.62 -22.35 -10.66
N GLU A 94 -13.77 -21.99 -9.71
CA GLU A 94 -13.05 -20.71 -9.67
C GLU A 94 -11.57 -20.93 -9.35
N ILE A 95 -10.71 -20.18 -10.04
CA ILE A 95 -9.27 -20.10 -9.78
C ILE A 95 -8.92 -18.61 -9.62
N ILE A 96 -8.41 -18.24 -8.44
CA ILE A 96 -7.88 -16.90 -8.19
C ILE A 96 -6.36 -16.98 -8.35
N VAL A 97 -5.79 -16.14 -9.21
CA VAL A 97 -4.35 -16.04 -9.45
C VAL A 97 -3.88 -14.64 -9.00
N PRO A 98 -3.50 -14.47 -7.73
CA PRO A 98 -3.21 -13.14 -7.17
C PRO A 98 -2.10 -12.40 -7.90
N SER A 99 -1.02 -13.10 -8.25
CA SER A 99 0.13 -12.53 -8.96
C SER A 99 -0.22 -12.07 -10.38
N GLU A 100 -1.27 -12.61 -10.99
CA GLU A 100 -1.71 -12.22 -12.34
C GLU A 100 -2.90 -11.26 -12.33
N TYR A 101 -3.41 -10.91 -11.14
CA TYR A 101 -4.61 -10.08 -10.97
C TYR A 101 -5.80 -10.64 -11.75
N VAL A 102 -5.97 -11.96 -11.70
CA VAL A 102 -6.99 -12.70 -12.44
C VAL A 102 -7.86 -13.54 -11.51
N VAL A 103 -9.17 -13.49 -11.76
CA VAL A 103 -10.14 -14.50 -11.32
C VAL A 103 -10.67 -15.21 -12.55
N HIS A 104 -10.37 -16.50 -12.69
CA HIS A 104 -10.87 -17.36 -13.76
C HIS A 104 -12.04 -18.19 -13.26
N LEU A 105 -13.13 -18.18 -14.03
CA LEU A 105 -14.39 -18.84 -13.70
C LEU A 105 -14.77 -19.81 -14.81
N THR A 106 -15.10 -21.04 -14.40
CA THR A 106 -15.88 -21.97 -15.21
C THR A 106 -17.31 -21.96 -14.69
N LEU A 107 -18.25 -21.58 -15.54
CA LEU A 107 -19.66 -21.49 -15.20
C LEU A 107 -20.33 -22.87 -15.24
N ALA A 108 -21.54 -22.94 -14.67
CA ALA A 108 -22.34 -24.16 -14.65
C ALA A 108 -22.69 -24.70 -16.05
N ASP A 109 -22.80 -23.82 -17.04
CA ASP A 109 -23.06 -24.15 -18.45
C ASP A 109 -21.77 -24.42 -19.27
N GLY A 110 -20.61 -24.43 -18.62
CA GLY A 110 -19.30 -24.66 -19.26
C GLY A 110 -18.67 -23.42 -19.88
N GLN A 111 -19.33 -22.24 -19.84
CA GLN A 111 -18.70 -21.00 -20.29
C GLN A 111 -17.52 -20.61 -19.40
N ILE A 112 -16.54 -19.94 -20.00
CA ILE A 112 -15.36 -19.42 -19.31
C ILE A 112 -15.44 -17.90 -19.24
N ILE A 113 -15.18 -17.36 -18.05
CA ILE A 113 -15.04 -15.93 -17.79
C ILE A 113 -13.71 -15.68 -17.08
N GLN A 114 -13.01 -14.62 -17.46
CA GLN A 114 -11.93 -14.06 -16.64
C GLN A 114 -12.25 -12.62 -16.25
N ILE A 115 -12.14 -12.34 -14.95
CA ILE A 115 -12.04 -10.99 -14.43
C ILE A 115 -10.55 -10.70 -14.30
N ARG A 116 -10.03 -9.71 -15.04
CA ARG A 116 -8.60 -9.40 -15.08
C ARG A 116 -8.38 -7.90 -14.88
N GLU A 117 -7.44 -7.53 -14.03
CA GLU A 117 -7.01 -6.14 -13.87
C GLU A 117 -5.63 -5.91 -14.48
N ASP A 118 -5.50 -4.85 -15.28
CA ASP A 118 -4.25 -4.44 -15.93
C ASP A 118 -3.93 -2.97 -15.63
N GLU A 119 -2.94 -2.41 -16.33
CA GLU A 119 -2.50 -1.02 -16.20
C GLU A 119 -3.61 0.00 -16.55
N THR A 120 -4.69 -0.42 -17.21
CA THR A 120 -5.75 0.48 -17.72
C THR A 120 -7.09 0.36 -17.00
N GLY A 121 -7.43 -0.82 -16.46
CA GLY A 121 -8.63 -1.03 -15.66
C GLY A 121 -8.95 -2.48 -15.36
N VAL A 122 -10.19 -2.73 -14.94
CA VAL A 122 -10.71 -4.08 -14.63
C VAL A 122 -11.60 -4.55 -15.78
N TRP A 123 -11.30 -5.72 -16.32
CA TRP A 123 -11.89 -6.25 -17.53
C TRP A 123 -12.63 -7.56 -17.27
N LEU A 124 -13.76 -7.75 -17.95
CA LEU A 124 -14.39 -9.05 -18.14
C LEU A 124 -14.02 -9.56 -19.53
N LEU A 125 -13.43 -10.75 -19.57
CA LEU A 125 -12.96 -11.42 -20.77
C LEU A 125 -13.71 -12.74 -20.96
N GLN A 126 -14.17 -12.99 -22.19
CA GLN A 126 -14.82 -14.25 -22.58
C GLN A 126 -14.38 -14.58 -24.02
N PRO A 127 -14.06 -15.85 -24.36
CA PRO A 127 -13.48 -16.19 -25.67
C PRO A 127 -14.28 -15.72 -26.89
N ALA A 128 -15.61 -15.72 -26.80
CA ALA A 128 -16.51 -15.39 -27.90
C ALA A 128 -17.19 -14.01 -27.77
N LYS A 129 -16.81 -13.19 -26.78
CA LYS A 129 -17.40 -11.86 -26.59
C LYS A 129 -16.33 -10.79 -26.60
N ARG A 130 -16.73 -9.57 -26.99
CA ARG A 130 -15.85 -8.40 -26.90
C ARG A 130 -15.46 -8.16 -25.43
N PRO A 131 -14.18 -7.90 -25.12
CA PRO A 131 -13.77 -7.51 -23.78
C PRO A 131 -14.60 -6.33 -23.26
N LYS A 132 -15.06 -6.43 -22.01
CA LYS A 132 -15.84 -5.37 -21.34
C LYS A 132 -15.00 -4.76 -20.22
N LEU A 133 -14.73 -3.46 -20.32
CA LEU A 133 -14.17 -2.69 -19.21
C LEU A 133 -15.27 -2.40 -18.18
N ILE A 134 -15.01 -2.68 -16.89
CA ILE A 134 -15.94 -2.36 -15.81
C ILE A 134 -16.00 -0.83 -15.63
N PRO A 135 -17.19 -0.20 -15.67
CA PRO A 135 -17.34 1.24 -15.44
C PRO A 135 -16.70 1.69 -14.11
N GLY A 136 -16.11 2.88 -14.10
CA GLY A 136 -15.43 3.42 -12.91
C GLY A 136 -14.04 2.84 -12.63
N THR A 137 -13.55 1.91 -13.46
CA THR A 137 -12.20 1.32 -13.28
C THR A 137 -11.16 1.85 -14.28
N ARG A 138 -11.54 2.74 -15.20
CA ARG A 138 -10.61 3.35 -16.15
C ARG A 138 -9.71 4.37 -15.45
N SER A 139 -8.51 3.95 -15.09
CA SER A 139 -7.45 4.82 -14.56
C SER A 139 -6.11 4.12 -14.76
N ARG A 140 -5.07 4.86 -15.14
CA ARG A 140 -3.75 4.27 -15.34
C ARG A 140 -3.06 3.96 -14.00
N VAL A 141 -2.40 2.81 -13.92
CA VAL A 141 -1.41 2.44 -12.90
C VAL A 141 -0.26 1.72 -13.62
N GLU A 142 0.93 1.70 -13.02
CA GLU A 142 2.07 0.93 -13.53
C GLU A 142 2.15 -0.41 -12.78
N LEU A 143 2.26 -1.55 -13.48
CA LEU A 143 2.22 -2.90 -12.87
C LEU A 143 3.44 -3.75 -13.25
N PRO A 144 4.66 -3.37 -12.80
CA PRO A 144 5.89 -4.10 -13.09
C PRO A 144 5.78 -5.60 -12.79
N ARG A 145 6.40 -6.43 -13.64
CA ARG A 145 6.38 -7.90 -13.53
C ARG A 145 7.36 -8.44 -12.50
N PHE A 146 8.41 -7.68 -12.16
CA PHE A 146 9.48 -8.07 -11.23
C PHE A 146 10.17 -9.39 -11.63
N GLU A 147 10.37 -9.62 -12.92
CA GLU A 147 10.91 -10.88 -13.48
C GLU A 147 12.36 -11.14 -13.07
N ASP A 148 13.10 -10.09 -12.74
CA ASP A 148 14.49 -10.13 -12.26
C ASP A 148 14.60 -10.40 -10.75
N LYS A 149 13.48 -10.54 -10.03
CA LYS A 149 13.45 -10.66 -8.58
C LYS A 149 13.12 -12.08 -8.12
N THR A 150 13.83 -12.54 -7.09
CA THR A 150 13.63 -13.85 -6.46
C THR A 150 12.16 -14.10 -6.09
N TYR A 151 11.48 -13.07 -5.56
CA TYR A 151 10.08 -13.15 -5.15
C TYR A 151 9.12 -12.39 -6.07
N GLY A 152 9.42 -12.31 -7.37
CA GLY A 152 8.64 -11.54 -8.35
C GLY A 152 7.11 -11.70 -8.22
N PRO A 153 6.57 -12.94 -8.24
CA PRO A 153 5.13 -13.18 -8.06
C PRO A 153 4.56 -12.66 -6.73
N VAL A 154 5.30 -12.78 -5.62
CA VAL A 154 4.87 -12.25 -4.31
C VAL A 154 4.93 -10.72 -4.29
N LEU A 155 5.98 -10.12 -4.88
CA LEU A 155 6.09 -8.66 -5.01
C LEU A 155 4.90 -8.07 -5.79
N ARG A 156 4.40 -8.78 -6.82
CA ARG A 156 3.19 -8.38 -7.54
C ARG A 156 1.96 -8.32 -6.63
N VAL A 157 1.80 -9.27 -5.71
CA VAL A 157 0.69 -9.30 -4.75
C VAL A 157 0.83 -8.19 -3.71
N LEU A 158 2.01 -8.03 -3.11
CA LEU A 158 2.26 -6.94 -2.15
C LEU A 158 2.07 -5.56 -2.77
N HIS A 159 2.50 -5.39 -4.03
CA HIS A 159 2.25 -4.15 -4.77
C HIS A 159 0.76 -3.89 -5.01
N GLN A 160 -0.02 -4.93 -5.32
CA GLN A 160 -1.48 -4.83 -5.42
C GLN A 160 -2.11 -4.41 -4.09
N GLU A 161 -1.65 -4.97 -2.97
CA GLU A 161 -2.14 -4.65 -1.63
C GLU A 161 -1.82 -3.20 -1.19
N ILE A 162 -0.76 -2.60 -1.75
CA ILE A 162 -0.48 -1.17 -1.60
C ILE A 162 -1.42 -0.35 -2.49
N LEU A 163 -1.55 -0.72 -3.78
CA LEU A 163 -2.33 0.04 -4.75
C LEU A 163 -3.84 0.03 -4.46
N ILE A 164 -4.40 -1.09 -3.99
CA ILE A 164 -5.83 -1.19 -3.64
C ILE A 164 -6.20 -0.22 -2.51
N ASN A 165 -5.23 0.09 -1.65
CA ASN A 165 -5.36 0.99 -0.51
C ASN A 165 -5.16 2.47 -0.86
N VAL A 166 -5.02 2.82 -2.15
CA VAL A 166 -5.16 4.19 -2.62
C VAL A 166 -6.63 4.45 -2.94
N THR A 167 -7.28 5.36 -2.21
CA THR A 167 -8.70 5.70 -2.38
C THR A 167 -8.86 7.17 -2.76
N ASN A 168 -9.40 7.46 -3.93
CA ASN A 168 -9.57 8.85 -4.41
C ASN A 168 -8.28 9.68 -4.27
N GLY A 169 -7.15 9.09 -4.67
CA GLY A 169 -5.81 9.68 -4.54
C GLY A 169 -5.23 9.73 -3.13
N ARG A 170 -5.86 9.09 -2.14
CA ARG A 170 -5.44 9.10 -0.73
C ARG A 170 -4.89 7.73 -0.31
N PRO A 171 -3.65 7.63 0.19
CA PRO A 171 -3.09 6.39 0.72
C PRO A 171 -3.63 6.11 2.12
N VAL A 172 -4.49 5.11 2.29
CA VAL A 172 -5.06 4.72 3.59
C VAL A 172 -4.49 3.37 4.05
N PRO A 173 -4.41 3.07 5.36
CA PRO A 173 -3.86 1.80 5.84
C PRO A 173 -4.63 0.57 5.33
N ASN A 174 -5.96 0.68 5.31
CA ASN A 174 -6.87 -0.29 4.74
C ASN A 174 -8.16 0.42 4.29
N PHE A 175 -8.54 0.29 3.01
CA PHE A 175 -9.65 1.04 2.43
C PHE A 175 -11.05 0.68 2.96
N LEU A 176 -11.21 -0.47 3.61
CA LEU A 176 -12.49 -0.92 4.16
C LEU A 176 -12.72 -0.42 5.58
N VAL A 177 -11.66 -0.20 6.37
CA VAL A 177 -11.78 0.14 7.79
C VAL A 177 -11.17 1.48 8.17
N TYR A 178 -10.44 2.15 7.27
CA TYR A 178 -9.91 3.50 7.46
C TYR A 178 -10.41 4.46 6.39
N PHE A 179 -10.89 5.63 6.83
CA PHE A 179 -11.42 6.68 5.96
C PHE A 179 -10.44 7.83 5.71
N LYS A 180 -9.29 7.82 6.40
CA LYS A 180 -8.28 8.87 6.34
C LYS A 180 -6.89 8.28 6.26
N PRO A 181 -5.97 8.91 5.49
CA PRO A 181 -4.57 8.58 5.52
C PRO A 181 -3.97 8.74 6.91
N ARG A 182 -3.06 7.83 7.26
CA ARG A 182 -2.07 7.98 8.33
C ARG A 182 -0.74 8.35 7.69
N TYR A 183 -0.06 9.39 8.16
CA TYR A 183 1.17 9.86 7.52
C TYR A 183 2.29 8.83 7.59
N ARG A 184 2.38 8.05 8.69
CA ARG A 184 3.30 6.93 8.83
C ARG A 184 3.11 5.87 7.76
N ASP A 185 1.89 5.35 7.62
CA ASP A 185 1.52 4.38 6.57
C ASP A 185 1.74 4.98 5.17
N ALA A 186 1.31 6.22 4.96
CA ALA A 186 1.42 6.91 3.68
C ALA A 186 2.88 7.11 3.26
N ALA A 187 3.78 7.44 4.20
CA ALA A 187 5.21 7.57 3.93
C ALA A 187 5.80 6.24 3.42
N MET A 188 5.45 5.13 4.07
CA MET A 188 5.90 3.80 3.67
C MET A 188 5.32 3.38 2.31
N MET A 189 4.02 3.62 2.08
CA MET A 189 3.41 3.41 0.76
C MET A 189 4.09 4.27 -0.32
N ALA A 190 4.38 5.54 -0.03
CA ALA A 190 4.97 6.46 -0.99
C ALA A 190 6.37 6.05 -1.45
N MET A 191 7.14 5.36 -0.61
CA MET A 191 8.42 4.77 -1.01
C MET A 191 8.25 3.74 -2.13
N VAL A 192 7.31 2.81 -1.96
CA VAL A 192 7.01 1.79 -2.97
C VAL A 192 6.41 2.43 -4.21
N LEU A 193 5.44 3.33 -4.06
CA LEU A 193 4.83 4.03 -5.18
C LEU A 193 5.86 4.83 -5.99
N ARG A 194 6.89 5.40 -5.36
CA ARG A 194 8.00 6.02 -6.09
C ARG A 194 8.81 4.99 -6.87
N GLN A 195 9.19 3.87 -6.25
CA GLN A 195 9.98 2.82 -6.90
C GLN A 195 9.25 2.18 -8.08
N THR A 196 7.93 2.01 -7.99
CA THR A 196 7.11 1.39 -9.04
C THR A 196 6.51 2.39 -10.03
N ASN A 197 6.94 3.66 -10.00
CA ASN A 197 6.46 4.73 -10.87
C ASN A 197 4.95 5.02 -10.77
N ASN A 198 4.39 4.85 -9.57
CA ASN A 198 2.99 5.10 -9.22
C ASN A 198 2.79 6.32 -8.29
N LEU A 199 3.84 7.09 -7.98
CA LEU A 199 3.75 8.26 -7.06
C LEU A 199 2.71 9.30 -7.50
N SER A 200 2.47 9.41 -8.81
CA SER A 200 1.44 10.31 -9.37
C SER A 200 0.04 10.05 -8.80
N LEU A 201 -0.25 8.82 -8.34
CA LEU A 201 -1.54 8.44 -7.76
C LEU A 201 -1.87 9.20 -6.47
N ILE A 202 -0.86 9.62 -5.71
CA ILE A 202 -1.04 10.32 -4.42
C ILE A 202 -0.47 11.75 -4.43
N ARG A 203 0.07 12.19 -5.56
CA ARG A 203 0.73 13.50 -5.70
C ARG A 203 -0.18 14.65 -5.27
N ASP A 204 -1.40 14.69 -5.77
CA ASP A 204 -2.34 15.78 -5.49
C ASP A 204 -2.73 15.82 -4.01
N TRP A 205 -2.83 14.65 -3.36
CA TRP A 205 -3.07 14.58 -1.92
C TRP A 205 -1.89 15.15 -1.13
N ILE A 206 -0.64 14.81 -1.48
CA ILE A 206 0.55 15.37 -0.83
C ILE A 206 0.59 16.90 -1.00
N MET A 207 0.36 17.39 -2.23
CA MET A 207 0.31 18.82 -2.54
C MET A 207 -0.80 19.58 -1.81
N ALA A 208 -1.83 18.87 -1.33
CA ALA A 208 -2.93 19.42 -0.56
C ALA A 208 -2.70 19.41 0.96
N ILE A 209 -1.60 18.82 1.46
CA ILE A 209 -1.28 18.82 2.89
C ILE A 209 -1.10 20.26 3.38
N ARG A 210 -1.89 20.66 4.38
CA ARG A 210 -1.78 21.97 5.06
C ARG A 210 -1.65 21.84 6.57
N ASN A 211 -2.01 20.68 7.12
CA ASN A 211 -1.91 20.38 8.54
C ASN A 211 -0.80 19.33 8.73
N PRO A 212 0.22 19.60 9.55
CA PRO A 212 1.32 18.67 9.78
C PRO A 212 0.92 17.44 10.61
N PHE A 213 -0.32 17.37 11.12
CA PHE A 213 -0.81 16.24 11.92
C PHE A 213 -2.04 15.61 11.27
N ASP A 214 -2.00 14.30 11.06
CA ASP A 214 -3.14 13.54 10.51
C ASP A 214 -4.27 13.35 11.54
N ARG A 215 -3.91 13.37 12.83
CA ARG A 215 -4.82 13.28 13.98
C ARG A 215 -5.64 11.99 14.02
N ASN A 216 -5.09 10.88 13.51
CA ASN A 216 -5.78 9.59 13.50
C ASN A 216 -5.97 9.01 14.91
N ASN A 217 -4.95 9.05 15.75
CA ASN A 217 -5.00 8.52 17.12
C ASN A 217 -5.74 9.48 18.08
N ARG A 218 -7.07 9.40 18.13
CA ARG A 218 -7.95 10.22 19.00
C ARG A 218 -7.69 11.73 18.94
N ARG A 219 -7.45 12.24 17.74
CA ARG A 219 -7.13 13.65 17.47
C ARG A 219 -5.77 14.14 18.02
N MET A 220 -4.90 13.25 18.49
CA MET A 220 -3.57 13.61 18.99
C MET A 220 -2.69 14.17 17.88
N ALA A 221 -1.83 15.14 18.21
CA ALA A 221 -0.73 15.55 17.34
C ALA A 221 0.47 14.66 17.68
N GLU A 222 0.77 13.69 16.81
CA GLU A 222 1.92 12.81 16.99
C GLU A 222 3.18 13.47 16.41
N ALA A 223 4.30 13.34 17.13
CA ALA A 223 5.50 14.14 16.83
C ALA A 223 6.30 13.62 15.62
N ASP A 224 6.18 12.35 15.26
CA ASP A 224 6.75 11.74 14.05
C ASP A 224 6.12 12.27 12.76
N ASN A 225 4.83 12.62 12.78
CA ASN A 225 4.13 13.19 11.63
C ASN A 225 4.88 14.39 11.02
N LEU A 226 5.62 15.16 11.83
CA LEU A 226 6.43 16.28 11.36
C LEU A 226 7.48 15.83 10.34
N GLY A 227 8.23 14.76 10.64
CA GLY A 227 9.23 14.21 9.73
C GLY A 227 8.61 13.49 8.54
N GLU A 228 7.53 12.73 8.78
CA GLU A 228 6.79 12.02 7.74
C GLU A 228 6.22 12.97 6.68
N VAL A 229 5.65 14.11 7.09
CA VAL A 229 5.12 15.14 6.19
C VAL A 229 6.23 15.79 5.38
N LEU A 230 7.37 16.14 5.98
CA LEU A 230 8.51 16.69 5.25
C LEU A 230 9.03 15.68 4.21
N PHE A 231 9.14 14.40 4.60
CA PHE A 231 9.49 13.34 3.66
C PHE A 231 8.47 13.22 2.52
N LEU A 232 7.16 13.18 2.81
CA LEU A 232 6.13 13.11 1.77
C LEU A 232 6.22 14.29 0.80
N VAL A 233 6.35 15.51 1.32
CA VAL A 233 6.50 16.73 0.52
C VAL A 233 7.72 16.66 -0.39
N SER A 234 8.86 16.16 0.10
CA SER A 234 10.09 16.07 -0.70
C SER A 234 9.97 15.20 -1.94
N LEU A 235 8.97 14.29 -1.98
CA LEU A 235 8.73 13.42 -3.12
C LEU A 235 8.09 14.17 -4.31
N VAL A 236 7.42 15.29 -4.09
CA VAL A 236 6.58 15.96 -5.13
C VAL A 236 6.76 17.47 -5.23
N ALA A 237 7.38 18.09 -4.22
CA ALA A 237 7.61 19.52 -4.11
C ALA A 237 8.94 19.79 -3.39
N ASP A 238 9.26 21.07 -3.22
CA ASP A 238 10.45 21.53 -2.52
C ASP A 238 10.10 22.22 -1.19
N LYS A 239 11.11 22.86 -0.57
CA LYS A 239 10.98 23.57 0.70
C LYS A 239 10.00 24.75 0.71
N THR A 240 9.50 25.20 -0.45
CA THR A 240 8.53 26.30 -0.55
C THR A 240 7.08 25.85 -0.31
N HIS A 241 6.83 24.54 -0.23
CA HIS A 241 5.49 24.02 0.03
C HIS A 241 4.95 24.50 1.40
N PRO A 242 3.68 24.98 1.50
CA PRO A 242 3.16 25.58 2.73
C PRO A 242 3.23 24.68 3.97
N ALA A 243 3.14 23.36 3.80
CA ALA A 243 3.26 22.42 4.92
C ALA A 243 4.64 22.46 5.60
N VAL A 244 5.70 22.84 4.87
CA VAL A 244 7.07 22.89 5.41
C VAL A 244 7.15 23.92 6.53
N GLN A 245 6.70 25.15 6.28
CA GLN A 245 6.68 26.18 7.32
C GLN A 245 5.81 25.78 8.51
N MET A 246 4.64 25.19 8.24
CA MET A 246 3.74 24.69 9.30
C MET A 246 4.41 23.61 10.16
N VAL A 247 5.20 22.71 9.57
CA VAL A 247 6.00 21.73 10.31
C VAL A 247 7.04 22.44 11.18
N LEU A 248 7.84 23.33 10.60
CA LEU A 248 8.92 24.03 11.31
C LEU A 248 8.39 24.84 12.52
N ASP A 249 7.24 25.50 12.37
CA ASP A 249 6.59 26.21 13.46
C ASP A 249 6.06 25.23 14.52
N SER A 250 5.51 24.09 14.09
CA SER A 250 4.95 23.07 14.96
C SER A 250 5.99 22.27 15.75
N VAL A 251 7.24 22.19 15.27
CA VAL A 251 8.33 21.52 16.00
C VAL A 251 8.54 22.15 17.39
N ARG A 252 8.33 23.46 17.52
CA ARG A 252 8.55 24.20 18.78
C ARG A 252 7.78 23.62 19.97
N GLN A 253 6.57 23.10 19.74
CA GLN A 253 5.73 22.56 20.82
C GLN A 253 6.23 21.22 21.37
N PHE A 254 7.07 20.50 20.61
CA PHE A 254 7.65 19.22 21.01
C PHE A 254 9.12 19.34 21.37
N ARG A 255 9.72 20.53 21.25
CA ARG A 255 11.15 20.70 21.43
C ARG A 255 11.53 20.44 22.89
N LYS A 256 12.51 19.56 23.08
CA LYS A 256 13.18 19.33 24.35
C LYS A 256 14.68 19.44 24.10
N GLU A 257 15.28 20.54 24.57
CA GLU A 257 16.67 20.90 24.29
C GLU A 257 16.98 20.91 22.77
N ASN A 258 17.72 19.91 22.29
CA ASN A 258 18.13 19.72 20.91
C ASN A 258 17.43 18.53 20.22
N TYR A 259 16.33 18.00 20.75
CA TYR A 259 15.53 16.95 20.11
C TYR A 259 14.03 17.24 20.21
N ILE A 260 13.20 16.36 19.64
CA ILE A 260 11.73 16.43 19.81
C ILE A 260 11.22 15.28 20.67
N HIS A 261 10.25 15.61 21.53
CA HIS A 261 9.64 14.71 22.49
C HIS A 261 8.13 14.95 22.50
N GLY A 262 7.39 13.98 21.98
CA GLY A 262 5.94 13.93 22.04
C GLY A 262 5.45 12.49 22.17
N LYS A 263 4.16 12.28 21.91
CA LYS A 263 3.54 10.95 21.94
C LYS A 263 3.34 10.38 20.55
N ILE A 264 3.45 9.06 20.45
CA ILE A 264 3.07 8.20 19.34
C ILE A 264 2.37 6.99 19.94
N ASP A 265 1.19 6.62 19.43
CA ASP A 265 0.43 5.47 19.93
C ASP A 265 0.26 5.51 21.46
N PHE A 266 0.06 6.72 21.99
CA PHE A 266 -0.07 7.06 23.41
C PHE A 266 1.20 6.91 24.28
N ALA A 267 2.34 6.53 23.70
CA ALA A 267 3.64 6.39 24.37
C ALA A 267 4.71 7.36 23.84
N GLU A 268 5.81 7.53 24.55
CA GLU A 268 6.88 8.46 24.18
C GLU A 268 8.01 7.75 23.44
N HIS A 269 8.38 8.28 22.27
CA HIS A 269 9.38 7.69 21.37
C HIS A 269 10.32 8.77 20.80
N PRO A 270 11.10 9.46 21.64
CA PRO A 270 11.86 10.65 21.23
C PRO A 270 12.98 10.34 20.23
N VAL A 271 13.53 9.12 20.23
CA VAL A 271 14.57 8.71 19.27
C VAL A 271 13.94 8.52 17.90
N PHE A 272 12.83 7.77 17.83
CA PHE A 272 12.12 7.52 16.58
C PHE A 272 11.56 8.81 15.97
N GLN A 273 10.93 9.67 16.78
CA GLN A 273 10.39 10.97 16.35
C GLN A 273 11.50 11.85 15.79
N THR A 274 12.63 11.95 16.50
CA THR A 274 13.75 12.78 16.07
C THR A 274 14.41 12.23 14.79
N LYS A 275 14.53 10.91 14.62
CA LYS A 275 15.01 10.30 13.38
C LYS A 275 14.14 10.68 12.17
N TRP A 276 12.82 10.57 12.30
CA TRP A 276 11.89 11.00 11.26
C TRP A 276 12.04 12.48 10.92
N LEU A 277 12.09 13.36 11.93
CA LEU A 277 12.26 14.80 11.70
C LEU A 277 13.57 15.09 10.94
N LYS A 278 14.70 14.56 11.42
CA LYS A 278 16.00 14.74 10.78
C LYS A 278 16.01 14.22 9.34
N TYR A 279 15.41 13.05 9.11
CA TYR A 279 15.29 12.50 7.78
C TYR A 279 14.47 13.41 6.85
N GLY A 280 13.31 13.87 7.30
CA GLY A 280 12.47 14.80 6.54
C GLY A 280 13.18 16.13 6.21
N LEU A 281 13.89 16.72 7.18
CA LEU A 281 14.69 17.93 6.98
C LEU A 281 15.79 17.71 5.92
N LYS A 282 16.53 16.59 6.04
CA LYS A 282 17.59 16.20 5.11
C LYS A 282 17.06 16.07 3.67
N GLN A 283 15.91 15.44 3.48
CA GLN A 283 15.32 15.24 2.14
C GLN A 283 14.90 16.54 1.46
N LEU A 284 14.66 17.62 2.22
CA LEU A 284 14.32 18.95 1.68
C LEU A 284 15.50 19.94 1.69
N GLY A 285 16.69 19.51 2.12
CA GLY A 285 17.85 20.39 2.27
C GLY A 285 17.62 21.52 3.26
N LEU A 286 16.90 21.25 4.36
CA LEU A 286 16.64 22.17 5.45
C LEU A 286 17.70 22.04 6.54
N ASP A 287 17.89 23.11 7.32
CA ASP A 287 18.80 23.10 8.47
C ASP A 287 18.35 22.08 9.51
N ASP A 288 19.33 21.32 10.03
CA ASP A 288 19.10 20.27 11.03
C ASP A 288 19.90 20.58 12.32
N PRO A 289 19.32 21.35 13.26
CA PRO A 289 19.93 21.62 14.55
C PRO A 289 19.70 20.51 15.59
N TYR A 290 19.10 19.37 15.21
CA TYR A 290 18.63 18.37 16.16
C TYR A 290 19.66 17.25 16.38
N VAL A 291 19.69 16.70 17.59
CA VAL A 291 20.53 15.56 17.99
C VAL A 291 19.62 14.41 18.37
N ILE A 292 19.94 13.21 17.89
CA ILE A 292 19.18 12.01 18.27
C ILE A 292 19.53 11.66 19.72
N PRO A 293 18.55 11.56 20.63
CA PRO A 293 18.82 11.23 22.03
C PRO A 293 19.50 9.87 22.18
N LYS A 294 20.52 9.79 23.05
CA LYS A 294 21.21 8.54 23.37
C LYS A 294 20.47 7.77 24.47
N GLN A 295 19.23 7.37 24.19
CA GLN A 295 18.41 6.56 25.09
C GLN A 295 17.75 5.41 24.35
N TYR A 296 17.34 4.38 25.10
CA TYR A 296 16.52 3.32 24.53
C TYR A 296 15.14 3.86 24.13
N ASP A 297 14.67 3.39 22.98
CA ASP A 297 13.36 3.66 22.40
C ASP A 297 12.96 2.44 21.58
N SER A 298 11.84 1.80 21.94
CA SER A 298 11.38 0.58 21.28
C SER A 298 10.95 0.78 19.83
N TYR A 299 10.73 2.02 19.39
CA TYR A 299 10.42 2.33 17.99
C TYR A 299 11.68 2.69 17.19
N SER A 300 12.83 2.88 17.83
CA SER A 300 14.08 3.23 17.14
C SER A 300 14.48 2.22 16.06
N SER A 301 14.17 0.93 16.25
CA SER A 301 14.45 -0.15 15.30
C SER A 301 13.45 -0.19 14.13
N LEU A 302 12.32 0.51 14.22
CA LEU A 302 11.36 0.62 13.11
C LEU A 302 11.85 1.60 12.03
N PHE A 303 12.80 2.48 12.37
CA PHE A 303 13.39 3.42 11.43
C PHE A 303 14.69 2.86 10.85
N TRP A 304 14.58 2.15 9.72
CA TRP A 304 15.71 1.48 9.06
C TRP A 304 16.35 2.28 7.91
N LEU A 305 15.76 3.42 7.55
CA LEU A 305 16.08 4.21 6.35
C LEU A 305 17.40 4.99 6.46
N ASP A 306 17.77 5.38 7.68
CA ASP A 306 18.97 6.16 8.02
C ASP A 306 19.23 6.04 9.54
N PHE A 307 20.35 6.58 10.03
CA PHE A 307 20.66 6.71 11.47
C PHE A 307 20.58 5.38 12.26
N LYS A 308 21.03 4.28 11.67
CA LYS A 308 21.01 2.95 12.33
C LYS A 308 22.04 2.86 13.47
N ASP A 309 23.16 3.57 13.33
CA ASP A 309 24.24 3.72 14.30
C ASP A 309 23.83 4.50 15.56
N GLU A 310 22.77 5.29 15.47
CA GLU A 310 22.20 6.07 16.57
C GLU A 310 21.24 5.26 17.47
N HIS A 311 21.12 3.94 17.25
CA HIS A 311 20.27 3.05 18.04
C HIS A 311 20.95 2.62 19.35
N VAL A 312 20.25 2.78 20.48
CA VAL A 312 20.62 2.17 21.75
C VAL A 312 19.93 0.81 21.87
N PRO A 313 20.69 -0.30 22.01
CA PRO A 313 20.10 -1.64 22.10
C PRO A 313 19.09 -1.79 23.23
N GLY A 314 18.07 -2.60 22.99
CA GLY A 314 17.11 -3.02 24.01
C GLY A 314 16.16 -4.08 23.47
N LYS A 315 14.93 -4.13 23.99
CA LYS A 315 13.97 -5.16 23.60
C LYS A 315 13.47 -4.90 22.17
N GLN A 316 13.39 -5.96 21.37
CA GLN A 316 12.71 -5.93 20.08
C GLN A 316 11.19 -6.07 20.29
N THR A 317 10.41 -5.88 19.23
CA THR A 317 8.96 -6.06 19.25
C THR A 317 8.60 -7.45 19.76
N GLU A 318 7.77 -7.50 20.79
CA GLU A 318 7.27 -8.75 21.36
C GLU A 318 6.38 -9.49 20.35
N GLU A 319 6.44 -10.82 20.37
CA GLU A 319 5.67 -11.67 19.45
C GLU A 319 4.16 -11.37 19.52
N SER A 320 3.62 -11.13 20.72
CA SER A 320 2.22 -10.77 20.95
C SER A 320 1.80 -9.48 20.21
N SER A 321 2.68 -8.47 20.21
CA SER A 321 2.48 -7.22 19.47
C SER A 321 2.64 -7.45 17.97
N GLY A 322 3.59 -8.29 17.57
CA GLY A 322 3.81 -8.70 16.18
C GLY A 322 2.65 -9.48 15.54
N ILE A 323 1.84 -10.19 16.34
CA ILE A 323 0.62 -10.84 15.85
C ILE A 323 -0.43 -9.79 15.42
N ASN A 324 -0.55 -8.71 16.19
CA ASN A 324 -1.54 -7.66 15.98
C ASN A 324 -1.11 -6.63 14.93
N SER A 325 0.18 -6.28 14.95
CA SER A 325 0.79 -5.27 14.10
C SER A 325 2.04 -5.85 13.42
N PRO A 326 1.91 -6.78 12.46
CA PRO A 326 3.06 -7.50 11.89
C PRO A 326 4.08 -6.58 11.22
N TYR A 327 3.64 -5.43 10.70
CA TYR A 327 4.51 -4.43 10.08
C TYR A 327 5.63 -3.96 11.01
N LEU A 328 5.44 -3.96 12.34
CA LEU A 328 6.48 -3.61 13.30
C LEU A 328 7.67 -4.59 13.23
N VAL A 329 7.38 -5.89 13.18
CA VAL A 329 8.41 -6.93 13.11
C VAL A 329 9.10 -6.91 11.74
N TRP A 330 8.35 -6.66 10.67
CA TRP A 330 8.93 -6.51 9.32
C TRP A 330 9.85 -5.28 9.22
N ALA A 331 9.52 -4.16 9.86
CA ALA A 331 10.40 -3.00 9.94
C ALA A 331 11.68 -3.33 10.75
N GLU A 332 11.57 -4.08 11.84
CA GLU A 332 12.74 -4.56 12.59
C GLU A 332 13.61 -5.53 11.79
N ASP A 333 13.03 -6.36 10.92
CA ASP A 333 13.78 -7.26 10.04
C ASP A 333 14.68 -6.47 9.07
N HIS A 334 14.19 -5.35 8.51
CA HIS A 334 15.05 -4.42 7.75
C HIS A 334 16.18 -3.86 8.60
N PHE A 335 15.89 -3.52 9.85
CA PHE A 335 16.85 -2.90 10.74
C PHE A 335 17.94 -3.87 11.17
N PHE A 336 17.58 -5.07 11.62
CA PHE A 336 18.50 -6.07 12.15
C PHE A 336 19.01 -7.08 11.11
N GLY A 337 18.48 -7.07 9.88
CA GLY A 337 18.81 -8.08 8.87
C GLY A 337 18.29 -9.47 9.21
N GLN A 338 17.12 -9.54 9.83
CA GLN A 338 16.49 -10.76 10.33
C GLN A 338 15.31 -11.19 9.45
N LYS A 339 14.68 -12.31 9.80
CA LYS A 339 13.51 -12.88 9.11
C LYS A 339 12.41 -13.31 10.10
N ARG A 340 12.14 -12.48 11.12
CA ARG A 340 11.13 -12.75 12.16
C ARG A 340 9.72 -12.37 11.72
N GLY A 341 9.56 -11.58 10.67
CA GLY A 341 8.28 -11.11 10.15
C GLY A 341 7.35 -12.27 9.84
N MET A 342 6.11 -12.16 10.32
CA MET A 342 5.12 -13.23 10.19
C MET A 342 4.57 -13.33 8.77
N ILE A 343 4.31 -14.56 8.33
CA ILE A 343 3.61 -14.86 7.08
C ILE A 343 2.38 -15.71 7.36
N GLY A 344 1.26 -15.34 6.75
CA GLY A 344 0.00 -16.06 6.88
C GLY A 344 -0.04 -17.37 6.08
N ASN A 345 -0.98 -18.24 6.45
CA ASN A 345 -1.33 -19.47 5.71
C ASN A 345 -2.13 -19.21 4.42
N LEU A 346 -2.58 -17.97 4.16
CA LEU A 346 -3.41 -17.60 3.00
C LEU A 346 -2.58 -17.32 1.75
N ASP A 347 -3.11 -17.70 0.59
CA ASP A 347 -2.56 -17.30 -0.71
C ASP A 347 -2.90 -15.83 -1.05
N TYR A 348 -3.98 -15.30 -0.47
CA TYR A 348 -4.39 -13.91 -0.61
C TYR A 348 -5.48 -13.54 0.42
N PRO A 349 -5.48 -12.32 0.98
CA PRO A 349 -4.36 -11.36 1.01
C PRO A 349 -3.20 -11.86 1.89
N LEU A 350 -2.01 -11.30 1.69
CA LEU A 350 -0.78 -11.65 2.41
C LEU A 350 -0.59 -10.84 3.69
N THR A 351 -1.16 -9.63 3.76
CA THR A 351 -0.95 -8.72 4.88
C THR A 351 -2.22 -8.41 5.66
N TRP A 352 -2.08 -8.10 6.95
CA TRP A 352 -3.19 -7.86 7.85
C TRP A 352 -2.84 -6.90 8.97
N GLU A 353 -3.88 -6.43 9.65
CA GLU A 353 -3.78 -5.75 10.94
C GLU A 353 -4.89 -6.30 11.84
N HIS A 354 -4.61 -6.47 13.14
CA HIS A 354 -5.53 -7.07 14.09
C HIS A 354 -5.67 -6.21 15.35
N GLN A 355 -6.92 -5.99 15.77
CA GLN A 355 -7.30 -5.20 16.96
C GLN A 355 -6.82 -3.74 16.99
N ALA A 356 -6.64 -3.11 15.84
CA ALA A 356 -6.38 -1.69 15.75
C ALA A 356 -7.49 -0.85 16.39
N SER A 357 -7.09 0.14 17.17
CA SER A 357 -7.98 0.94 18.01
C SER A 357 -8.93 1.85 17.22
N ASP A 358 -8.47 2.39 16.09
CA ASP A 358 -9.24 3.36 15.28
C ASP A 358 -9.86 2.74 14.01
N ALA A 359 -9.69 1.45 13.78
CA ALA A 359 -10.25 0.76 12.63
C ALA A 359 -11.77 0.59 12.75
N HIS A 360 -12.51 0.99 11.70
CA HIS A 360 -13.95 0.78 11.59
C HIS A 360 -14.28 -0.61 11.04
N TYR A 361 -14.11 -1.63 11.87
CA TYR A 361 -14.33 -3.04 11.51
C TYR A 361 -15.69 -3.39 10.87
N PRO A 362 -16.83 -2.71 11.13
CA PRO A 362 -18.07 -2.98 10.40
C PRO A 362 -17.95 -2.87 8.87
N GLY A 363 -16.97 -2.10 8.36
CA GLY A 363 -16.69 -2.05 6.92
C GLY A 363 -16.28 -3.40 6.31
N LEU A 364 -15.85 -4.37 7.12
CA LEU A 364 -15.50 -5.72 6.67
C LEU A 364 -16.70 -6.65 6.46
N THR A 365 -17.93 -6.23 6.78
CA THR A 365 -19.13 -7.07 6.58
C THR A 365 -19.31 -7.48 5.12
N VAL A 366 -18.86 -6.66 4.16
CA VAL A 366 -18.86 -7.00 2.73
C VAL A 366 -17.96 -8.21 2.42
N LEU A 367 -16.89 -8.40 3.20
CA LEU A 367 -15.99 -9.55 3.09
C LEU A 367 -16.50 -10.71 3.91
N GLU A 368 -16.51 -10.62 5.24
CA GLU A 368 -16.99 -11.70 6.10
C GLU A 368 -17.24 -11.26 7.54
N GLN A 369 -18.34 -11.75 8.13
CA GLN A 369 -18.69 -11.42 9.52
C GLN A 369 -17.66 -11.92 10.54
N THR A 370 -16.91 -12.99 10.22
CA THR A 370 -15.86 -13.54 11.09
C THR A 370 -14.71 -12.56 11.26
N LEU A 371 -14.37 -11.77 10.22
CA LEU A 371 -13.35 -10.73 10.26
C LEU A 371 -13.75 -9.58 11.18
N VAL A 372 -15.03 -9.17 11.15
CA VAL A 372 -15.57 -8.15 12.05
C VAL A 372 -15.46 -8.61 13.51
N LYS A 373 -15.87 -9.86 13.80
CA LYS A 373 -15.82 -10.43 15.15
C LYS A 373 -14.39 -10.55 15.67
N LYS A 374 -13.48 -11.02 14.82
CA LYS A 374 -12.06 -11.17 15.16
C LYS A 374 -11.29 -9.85 15.10
N LYS A 375 -11.85 -8.78 14.54
CA LYS A 375 -11.16 -7.49 14.33
C LYS A 375 -9.88 -7.64 13.51
N ILE A 376 -9.92 -8.41 12.42
CA ILE A 376 -8.77 -8.60 11.50
C ILE A 376 -9.10 -7.92 10.17
N ALA A 377 -8.31 -6.93 9.78
CA ALA A 377 -8.44 -6.20 8.53
C ALA A 377 -7.41 -6.69 7.49
N PHE A 378 -7.85 -6.85 6.25
CA PHE A 378 -7.04 -7.28 5.11
C PHE A 378 -7.32 -6.40 3.88
N PRO A 379 -6.33 -6.09 3.02
CA PRO A 379 -4.89 -6.11 3.30
C PRO A 379 -4.45 -4.90 4.15
N HIS A 380 -3.22 -4.89 4.68
CA HIS A 380 -2.66 -3.73 5.41
C HIS A 380 -1.48 -3.09 4.66
N ALA A 381 -1.60 -1.81 4.33
CA ALA A 381 -0.70 -1.13 3.41
C ALA A 381 0.72 -0.94 3.95
N TRP A 382 0.89 -0.61 5.24
CA TRP A 382 2.25 -0.48 5.80
C TRP A 382 2.96 -1.84 5.87
N GLN A 383 2.26 -2.92 6.28
CA GLN A 383 2.88 -4.26 6.24
C GLN A 383 3.26 -4.63 4.81
N SER A 384 2.39 -4.35 3.84
CA SER A 384 2.68 -4.61 2.43
C SER A 384 3.92 -3.85 1.96
N ALA A 385 4.07 -2.58 2.36
CA ALA A 385 5.23 -1.76 2.03
C ALA A 385 6.53 -2.29 2.66
N GLU A 386 6.51 -2.65 3.95
CA GLU A 386 7.70 -3.20 4.62
C GLU A 386 8.15 -4.51 3.97
N MET A 387 7.21 -5.43 3.73
CA MET A 387 7.48 -6.69 3.04
C MET A 387 8.03 -6.44 1.63
N PHE A 388 7.39 -5.55 0.86
CA PHE A 388 7.83 -5.23 -0.49
C PHE A 388 9.26 -4.70 -0.50
N LEU A 389 9.54 -3.67 0.31
CA LEU A 389 10.84 -3.01 0.37
C LEU A 389 11.96 -3.95 0.85
N LEU A 390 11.65 -4.97 1.67
CA LEU A 390 12.64 -5.93 2.14
C LEU A 390 12.95 -6.97 1.06
N LEU A 391 11.92 -7.46 0.40
CA LEU A 391 12.01 -8.56 -0.56
C LEU A 391 12.51 -8.09 -1.94
N GLU A 392 12.27 -6.84 -2.33
CA GLU A 392 12.76 -6.28 -3.60
C GLU A 392 14.29 -6.13 -3.66
N LYS A 393 14.93 -5.97 -2.48
CA LYS A 393 16.39 -5.85 -2.34
C LYS A 393 17.13 -7.18 -2.56
N LYS A 394 16.40 -8.30 -2.58
CA LYS A 394 16.90 -9.67 -2.81
C LYS A 394 16.57 -10.12 -4.23
#